data_AF-A0A5C8ZDT3-F1
#
_entry.id   AF-A0A5C8ZDT3-F1
#
_cell.length_a   1.000
_cell.length_b   1.000
_cell.length_c   1.000
_cell.angle_alpha   90.00
_cell.angle_beta   90.00
_cell.angle_gamma   90.00
#
_symmetry.space_group_name_H-M   'P 1'
#
loop_
_entity.id
_entity.type
_entity.pdbx_description
1 polymer ?
#
loop_
_entity_poly.entity_id
_entity_poly.type
_entity_poly.pdbx_seq_one_letter_code
_entity_poly.pdbx_strand_id
1 'polypeptide(L)'
;MVPTSLLPAPLLLPPPDRSALADLRSSAALAAARGGVPALLALLWDDDARRARPAPPHVRTDGQQLAARAAGVWQALAADQRDDDLACVSSVLHAAGFGALADELPGERAGRLVAAASVPGALLPRQHRRLAPAPLGMTSHLLAMGRGHHLRVVSWHNTPPSRRHQLRAELAALQVRYRTWTLADLEAVTATGVWPGSRDGDERPGLLPVFYEGYRAAAEVAAPVCDELGVTGWFGVCTGFVGCRADQQELFARSHRIVLLDEDLAAPSPAMTWDQVGELTQRHVVFAHTASHAGIEETPTEADLEREVLAPARALRAATGVDAGVFAWLHGSPTGMSPRHDAALRGAGYRHLISGTAVHRL
;
A
#
# COMPACT_ATOMS: atom_id res chain seq x y z
N MET A 1 12.21 -13.17 23.24
CA MET A 1 11.01 -12.85 24.06
C MET A 1 11.12 -11.39 24.44
N VAL A 2 10.26 -10.53 23.90
CA VAL A 2 10.16 -9.12 24.32
C VAL A 2 9.44 -9.10 25.68
N PRO A 3 9.90 -8.34 26.67
CA PRO A 3 9.20 -8.25 27.97
C PRO A 3 7.79 -7.71 27.77
N THR A 4 6.79 -8.49 28.18
CA THR A 4 5.36 -8.13 28.12
C THR A 4 5.02 -6.87 28.93
N SER A 5 5.94 -6.39 29.76
CA SER A 5 5.82 -5.19 30.60
C SER A 5 5.91 -3.85 29.88
N LEU A 6 6.08 -3.85 28.55
CA LEU A 6 6.04 -2.64 27.70
C LEU A 6 4.73 -2.47 26.92
N LEU A 7 3.80 -3.42 27.04
CA LEU A 7 2.44 -3.24 26.51
C LEU A 7 1.64 -2.36 27.50
N PRO A 8 0.82 -1.41 27.02
CA PRO A 8 -0.07 -0.65 27.90
C PRO A 8 -0.96 -1.62 28.70
N ALA A 9 -1.23 -1.28 29.96
CA ALA A 9 -2.10 -2.07 30.83
C ALA A 9 -3.43 -2.40 30.10
N PRO A 10 -4.00 -3.60 30.30
CA PRO A 10 -5.23 -3.99 29.64
C PRO A 10 -6.34 -3.05 30.11
N LEU A 11 -6.64 -2.04 29.28
CA LEU A 11 -7.84 -1.25 29.43
C LEU A 11 -9.00 -2.25 29.33
N LEU A 12 -9.90 -2.24 30.31
CA LEU A 12 -11.23 -2.83 30.17
C LEU A 12 -11.90 -2.09 29.01
N LEU A 13 -11.78 -2.64 27.81
CA LEU A 13 -12.34 -2.03 26.61
C LEU A 13 -13.80 -2.45 26.46
N PRO A 14 -14.68 -1.51 26.04
CA PRO A 14 -16.09 -1.80 25.79
C PRO A 14 -16.27 -2.87 24.70
N PRO A 15 -17.46 -3.48 24.60
CA PRO A 15 -17.78 -4.48 23.58
C PRO A 15 -17.47 -3.98 22.15
N PRO A 16 -17.29 -4.90 21.18
CA PRO A 16 -16.95 -4.57 19.79
C PRO A 16 -17.88 -3.49 19.23
N ASP A 17 -17.30 -2.37 18.85
CA ASP A 17 -18.03 -1.26 18.25
C ASP A 17 -18.59 -1.68 16.89
N ARG A 18 -19.90 -1.50 16.67
CA ARG A 18 -20.56 -1.70 15.36
C ARG A 18 -19.88 -0.88 14.25
N SER A 19 -19.12 0.16 14.61
CA SER A 19 -18.30 0.96 13.69
C SER A 19 -17.22 0.14 12.96
N ALA A 20 -16.53 -0.82 13.60
CA ALA A 20 -15.37 -1.48 13.00
C ALA A 20 -15.74 -2.36 11.78
N LEU A 21 -16.86 -3.10 11.88
CA LEU A 21 -17.36 -3.90 10.76
C LEU A 21 -17.89 -3.02 9.63
N ALA A 22 -18.49 -1.86 9.97
CA ALA A 22 -18.95 -0.90 8.99
C ALA A 22 -17.77 -0.28 8.21
N ASP A 23 -16.67 0.05 8.88
CA ASP A 23 -15.45 0.55 8.26
C ASP A 23 -14.83 -0.48 7.30
N LEU A 24 -14.76 -1.76 7.71
CA LEU A 24 -14.25 -2.83 6.84
C LEU A 24 -15.09 -2.99 5.57
N ARG A 25 -16.43 -3.03 5.72
CA ARG A 25 -17.36 -3.11 4.58
C ARG A 25 -17.26 -1.90 3.67
N SER A 26 -17.09 -0.72 4.25
CA SER A 26 -16.94 0.53 3.51
C SER A 26 -15.63 0.58 2.72
N SER A 27 -14.54 0.10 3.32
CA SER A 27 -13.26 -0.07 2.63
C SER A 27 -13.39 -1.03 1.43
N ALA A 28 -14.05 -2.17 1.61
CA ALA A 28 -14.32 -3.11 0.52
C ALA A 28 -15.22 -2.51 -0.57
N ALA A 29 -16.23 -1.72 -0.19
CA ALA A 29 -17.11 -1.04 -1.13
C ALA A 29 -16.37 0.03 -1.94
N LEU A 30 -15.42 0.77 -1.35
CA LEU A 30 -14.55 1.69 -2.09
C LEU A 30 -13.71 0.97 -3.14
N ALA A 31 -13.11 -0.17 -2.77
CA ALA A 31 -12.34 -0.98 -3.70
C ALA A 31 -13.20 -1.44 -4.90
N ALA A 32 -14.40 -1.95 -4.64
CA ALA A 32 -15.37 -2.34 -5.67
C ALA A 32 -15.80 -1.14 -6.54
N ALA A 33 -15.98 0.02 -5.91
CA ALA A 33 -16.30 1.26 -6.58
C ALA A 33 -15.08 1.95 -7.21
N ARG A 34 -13.89 1.32 -7.30
CA ARG A 34 -12.67 1.93 -7.87
C ARG A 34 -12.31 3.30 -7.27
N GLY A 35 -12.70 3.53 -6.02
CA GLY A 35 -12.22 4.67 -5.24
C GLY A 35 -10.85 4.38 -4.64
N GLY A 36 -10.22 5.41 -4.09
CA GLY A 36 -8.99 5.24 -3.34
C GLY A 36 -9.25 4.43 -2.08
N VAL A 37 -8.53 3.32 -1.91
CA VAL A 37 -8.67 2.43 -0.74
C VAL A 37 -7.66 2.86 0.32
N PRO A 38 -8.10 3.41 1.46
CA PRO A 38 -7.19 3.83 2.51
C PRO A 38 -6.67 2.65 3.31
N ALA A 39 -5.39 2.70 3.69
CA ALA A 39 -4.73 1.72 4.53
C ALA A 39 -3.69 2.38 5.44
N LEU A 40 -3.46 1.76 6.60
CA LEU A 40 -2.33 2.10 7.48
C LEU A 40 -1.21 1.09 7.26
N LEU A 41 -0.01 1.59 6.99
CA LEU A 41 1.18 0.76 6.89
C LEU A 41 2.13 1.06 8.05
N ALA A 42 2.67 0.02 8.67
CA ALA A 42 3.81 0.17 9.58
C ALA A 42 5.08 0.44 8.78
N LEU A 43 6.02 1.22 9.33
CA LEU A 43 7.38 1.32 8.79
C LEU A 43 8.24 0.29 9.53
N LEU A 44 8.64 -0.77 8.84
CA LEU A 44 9.41 -1.88 9.42
C LEU A 44 10.84 -1.90 8.87
N TRP A 45 11.80 -2.11 9.76
CA TRP A 45 13.23 -2.11 9.45
C TRP A 45 13.90 -3.37 10.00
N ASP A 46 14.93 -3.88 9.32
CA ASP A 46 15.73 -5.00 9.81
C ASP A 46 16.68 -4.61 10.96
N ASP A 47 16.95 -3.31 11.15
CA ASP A 47 17.91 -2.78 12.14
C ASP A 47 17.25 -2.38 13.46
N ASP A 48 17.49 -3.17 14.52
CA ASP A 48 16.95 -2.95 15.87
C ASP A 48 17.41 -1.62 16.52
N ALA A 49 18.61 -1.10 16.19
CA ALA A 49 19.09 0.15 16.75
C ALA A 49 18.28 1.36 16.26
N ARG A 50 17.73 1.28 15.05
CA ARG A 50 16.87 2.32 14.46
C ARG A 50 15.45 2.21 14.95
N ARG A 51 14.94 0.99 15.16
CA ARG A 51 13.63 0.74 15.82
C ARG A 51 13.52 1.41 17.19
N ALA A 52 14.65 1.71 17.83
CA ALA A 52 14.71 2.37 19.12
C ALA A 52 14.58 3.91 19.07
N ARG A 53 14.76 4.57 17.92
CA ARG A 53 14.62 6.04 17.83
C ARG A 53 13.14 6.43 17.70
N PRO A 54 12.56 7.12 18.70
CA PRO A 54 11.17 7.56 18.61
C PRO A 54 11.03 8.66 17.55
N ALA A 55 9.89 8.68 16.86
CA ALA A 55 9.50 9.78 15.99
C ALA A 55 9.29 11.09 16.80
N PRO A 56 9.25 12.26 16.14
CA PRO A 56 8.89 13.52 16.77
C PRO A 56 7.57 13.40 17.57
N PRO A 57 7.39 14.19 18.65
CA PRO A 57 6.22 14.06 19.53
C PRO A 57 4.87 14.09 18.81
N HIS A 58 4.68 14.97 17.81
CA HIS A 58 3.43 15.05 17.05
C HIS A 58 3.18 13.77 16.24
N VAL A 59 4.20 13.25 15.54
CA VAL A 59 4.12 11.98 14.80
C VAL A 59 3.83 10.81 15.74
N ARG A 60 4.49 10.76 16.89
CA ARG A 60 4.27 9.70 17.88
C ARG A 60 2.84 9.75 18.44
N THR A 61 2.31 10.94 18.68
CA THR A 61 0.94 11.12 19.19
C THR A 61 -0.07 10.64 18.15
N ASP A 62 0.11 11.03 16.88
CA ASP A 62 -0.68 10.54 15.75
C ASP A 62 -0.62 8.99 15.65
N GLY A 63 0.59 8.43 15.71
CA GLY A 63 0.81 6.99 15.64
C GLY A 63 0.18 6.20 16.80
N GLN A 64 0.17 6.77 18.01
CA GLN A 64 -0.53 6.19 19.16
C GLN A 64 -2.05 6.14 18.97
N GLN A 65 -2.63 7.19 18.37
CA GLN A 65 -4.07 7.23 18.07
C GLN A 65 -4.43 6.19 17.01
N LEU A 66 -3.61 6.07 15.95
CA LEU A 66 -3.78 5.05 14.92
C LEU A 66 -3.62 3.63 15.46
N ALA A 67 -2.60 3.39 16.30
CA ALA A 67 -2.40 2.11 16.95
C ALA A 67 -3.59 1.75 17.85
N ALA A 68 -4.09 2.70 18.65
CA ALA A 68 -5.26 2.48 19.50
C ALA A 68 -6.51 2.12 18.67
N ARG A 69 -6.72 2.81 17.54
CA ARG A 69 -7.82 2.50 16.61
C ARG A 69 -7.67 1.10 16.02
N ALA A 70 -6.49 0.76 15.49
CA ALA A 70 -6.22 -0.55 14.91
C ALA A 70 -6.34 -1.69 15.95
N ALA A 71 -5.92 -1.45 17.20
CA ALA A 71 -6.12 -2.38 18.31
C ALA A 71 -7.61 -2.56 18.65
N GLY A 72 -8.40 -1.49 18.61
CA GLY A 72 -9.85 -1.56 18.78
C GLY A 72 -10.54 -2.39 17.69
N VAL A 73 -10.15 -2.18 16.43
CA VAL A 73 -10.65 -2.99 15.30
C VAL A 73 -10.23 -4.45 15.43
N TRP A 74 -8.97 -4.72 15.78
CA TRP A 74 -8.47 -6.08 16.03
C TRP A 74 -9.28 -6.77 17.13
N GLN A 75 -9.45 -6.12 18.28
CA GLN A 75 -10.22 -6.65 19.40
C GLN A 75 -11.68 -6.91 19.01
N ALA A 76 -12.23 -6.10 18.10
CA ALA A 76 -13.63 -6.23 17.71
C ALA A 76 -13.89 -7.33 16.68
N LEU A 77 -12.96 -7.54 15.73
CA LEU A 77 -13.17 -8.40 14.56
C LEU A 77 -12.31 -9.67 14.56
N ALA A 78 -11.23 -9.68 15.33
CA ALA A 78 -10.13 -10.64 15.17
C ALA A 78 -9.48 -11.06 16.50
N ALA A 79 -10.14 -10.86 17.65
CA ALA A 79 -9.55 -11.16 18.96
C ALA A 79 -9.16 -12.64 19.15
N ASP A 80 -9.79 -13.55 18.41
CA ASP A 80 -9.52 -14.98 18.42
C ASP A 80 -8.53 -15.43 17.32
N GLN A 81 -8.11 -14.51 16.45
CA GLN A 81 -7.18 -14.80 15.37
C GLN A 81 -5.74 -14.82 15.87
N ARG A 82 -4.88 -15.54 15.14
CA ARG A 82 -3.45 -15.55 15.44
C ARG A 82 -2.86 -14.17 15.13
N ASP A 83 -1.99 -13.69 16.00
CA ASP A 83 -1.28 -12.42 15.81
C ASP A 83 -0.58 -12.34 14.44
N ASP A 84 -0.09 -13.48 13.92
CA ASP A 84 0.63 -13.63 12.65
C ASP A 84 -0.26 -13.93 11.42
N ASP A 85 -1.59 -13.82 11.53
CA ASP A 85 -2.48 -13.95 10.37
C ASP A 85 -2.48 -12.66 9.54
N LEU A 86 -1.58 -12.60 8.56
CA LEU A 86 -1.34 -11.41 7.74
C LEU A 86 -2.57 -10.95 6.94
N ALA A 87 -3.44 -11.86 6.51
CA ALA A 87 -4.67 -11.48 5.82
C ALA A 87 -5.63 -10.76 6.78
N CYS A 88 -5.71 -11.25 8.02
CA CYS A 88 -6.46 -10.60 9.08
C CYS A 88 -5.86 -9.24 9.47
N VAL A 89 -4.53 -9.18 9.68
CA VAL A 89 -3.81 -7.93 9.98
C VAL A 89 -4.07 -6.90 8.88
N SER A 90 -3.90 -7.25 7.60
CA SER A 90 -4.17 -6.34 6.48
C SER A 90 -5.61 -5.82 6.49
N SER A 91 -6.59 -6.69 6.73
CA SER A 91 -8.01 -6.30 6.83
C SER A 91 -8.26 -5.30 7.97
N VAL A 92 -7.66 -5.54 9.14
CA VAL A 92 -7.74 -4.65 10.30
C VAL A 92 -7.12 -3.28 9.99
N LEU A 93 -5.96 -3.26 9.35
CA LEU A 93 -5.27 -2.02 8.99
C LEU A 93 -5.98 -1.22 7.90
N HIS A 94 -6.66 -1.90 6.96
CA HIS A 94 -7.54 -1.26 5.98
C HIS A 94 -8.78 -0.65 6.64
N ALA A 95 -9.42 -1.37 7.57
CA ALA A 95 -10.57 -0.84 8.31
C ALA A 95 -10.17 0.35 9.20
N ALA A 96 -9.07 0.24 9.93
CA ALA A 96 -8.55 1.32 10.76
C ALA A 96 -8.12 2.54 9.90
N GLY A 97 -7.51 2.29 8.74
CA GLY A 97 -7.13 3.33 7.78
C GLY A 97 -8.34 4.02 7.18
N PHE A 98 -9.37 3.27 6.80
CA PHE A 98 -10.64 3.83 6.35
C PHE A 98 -11.23 4.74 7.42
N GLY A 99 -11.42 4.27 8.65
CA GLY A 99 -12.00 5.10 9.70
C GLY A 99 -11.15 6.33 10.05
N ALA A 100 -9.83 6.30 9.83
CA ALA A 100 -8.95 7.45 10.03
C ALA A 100 -9.01 8.48 8.88
N LEU A 101 -9.44 8.07 7.68
CA LEU A 101 -9.40 8.87 6.45
C LEU A 101 -10.79 9.18 5.86
N ALA A 102 -11.83 8.44 6.25
CA ALA A 102 -13.15 8.49 5.64
C ALA A 102 -13.84 9.84 5.79
N ASP A 103 -13.66 10.52 6.93
CA ASP A 103 -14.22 11.84 7.19
C ASP A 103 -13.65 12.93 6.25
N GLU A 104 -12.58 12.61 5.53
CA GLU A 104 -11.85 13.54 4.68
C GLU A 104 -12.15 13.36 3.19
N LEU A 105 -12.72 12.22 2.80
CA LEU A 105 -13.03 11.94 1.40
C LEU A 105 -14.37 12.61 1.01
N PRO A 106 -14.40 13.45 -0.03
CA PRO A 106 -15.59 14.23 -0.38
C PRO A 106 -16.77 13.37 -0.86
N GLY A 107 -18.00 13.85 -0.58
CA GLY A 107 -19.27 13.37 -1.15
C GLY A 107 -20.21 12.61 -0.20
N GLU A 108 -21.33 12.10 -0.73
CA GLU A 108 -22.36 11.27 -0.05
C GLU A 108 -21.83 9.94 0.53
N ARG A 109 -20.51 9.72 0.56
CA ARG A 109 -19.87 8.48 1.01
C ARG A 109 -19.99 8.25 2.51
N ALA A 110 -19.93 9.31 3.33
CA ALA A 110 -20.19 9.19 4.76
C ALA A 110 -21.64 8.74 5.08
N GLY A 111 -22.60 9.03 4.18
CA GLY A 111 -24.03 8.77 4.40
C GLY A 111 -24.63 7.56 3.67
N ARG A 112 -24.14 7.20 2.46
CA ARG A 112 -24.70 6.10 1.65
C ARG A 112 -24.04 4.73 1.84
N LEU A 113 -22.83 4.67 2.40
CA LEU A 113 -22.16 3.39 2.70
C LEU A 113 -22.82 2.61 3.85
N VAL A 114 -23.68 3.27 4.64
CA VAL A 114 -24.53 2.63 5.66
C VAL A 114 -25.70 1.85 5.04
N ALA A 115 -26.11 2.17 3.80
CA ALA A 115 -27.34 1.64 3.19
C ALA A 115 -27.13 0.43 2.25
N ALA A 116 -25.89 0.11 1.86
CA ALA A 116 -25.60 -0.97 0.91
C ALA A 116 -24.60 -1.98 1.49
N ALA A 117 -25.10 -2.97 2.24
CA ALA A 117 -24.29 -4.11 2.67
C ALA A 117 -25.12 -5.41 2.69
N SER A 118 -25.38 -5.94 1.50
CA SER A 118 -25.65 -7.35 1.27
C SER A 118 -24.72 -7.84 0.17
N VAL A 119 -23.54 -8.34 0.55
CA VAL A 119 -22.61 -9.03 -0.36
C VAL A 119 -22.51 -10.48 0.12
N PRO A 120 -22.80 -11.50 -0.72
CA PRO A 120 -22.60 -12.90 -0.37
C PRO A 120 -21.10 -13.22 -0.25
N GLY A 121 -20.79 -14.10 0.72
CA GLY A 121 -19.43 -14.37 1.18
C GLY A 121 -18.43 -14.85 0.12
N ALA A 122 -17.20 -14.40 0.29
CA ALA A 122 -16.02 -14.96 -0.36
C ALA A 122 -15.21 -15.77 0.66
N LEU A 123 -14.76 -16.94 0.22
CA LEU A 123 -14.08 -17.99 0.98
C LEU A 123 -12.67 -17.55 1.42
N LEU A 124 -12.31 -17.83 2.68
CA LEU A 124 -10.95 -17.72 3.21
C LEU A 124 -10.16 -19.02 2.96
N PRO A 125 -8.91 -18.97 2.43
CA PRO A 125 -8.06 -20.16 2.30
C PRO A 125 -7.40 -20.60 3.62
N ARG A 126 -6.91 -21.85 3.59
CA ARG A 126 -6.44 -22.68 4.71
C ARG A 126 -5.02 -22.36 5.22
N GLN A 127 -4.81 -22.81 6.46
CA GLN A 127 -3.59 -22.74 7.29
C GLN A 127 -2.32 -23.28 6.62
N HIS A 128 -1.23 -22.52 6.70
CA HIS A 128 0.15 -22.98 6.48
C HIS A 128 1.03 -22.74 7.71
N ARG A 129 2.04 -23.61 7.90
CA ARG A 129 2.85 -23.77 9.12
C ARG A 129 4.29 -23.24 8.93
N ARG A 130 4.70 -22.33 9.84
CA ARG A 130 6.03 -21.88 10.35
C ARG A 130 7.24 -21.67 9.41
N LEU A 131 7.85 -20.47 9.54
CA LEU A 131 9.30 -20.16 9.67
C LEU A 131 9.42 -18.76 10.34
N ALA A 132 10.51 -18.43 11.06
CA ALA A 132 10.68 -17.15 11.76
C ALA A 132 11.86 -16.33 11.17
N PRO A 133 11.59 -15.09 10.72
CA PRO A 133 12.18 -13.88 11.31
C PRO A 133 11.14 -12.74 11.47
N ALA A 134 11.52 -11.68 12.23
CA ALA A 134 10.76 -10.49 12.66
C ALA A 134 9.22 -10.69 12.78
N PRO A 135 8.60 -10.69 13.98
CA PRO A 135 7.19 -11.05 14.13
C PRO A 135 6.29 -10.12 13.28
N LEU A 136 5.86 -10.57 12.10
CA LEU A 136 4.97 -9.84 11.19
C LEU A 136 3.53 -10.01 11.66
N GLY A 137 3.28 -9.65 12.92
CA GLY A 137 1.99 -9.81 13.56
C GLY A 137 1.41 -8.50 14.03
N MET A 138 0.11 -8.51 14.36
CA MET A 138 -0.62 -7.31 14.76
C MET A 138 0.12 -6.53 15.86
N THR A 139 0.62 -7.23 16.88
CA THR A 139 1.37 -6.65 18.00
C THR A 139 2.56 -5.82 17.54
N SER A 140 3.36 -6.32 16.59
CA SER A 140 4.50 -5.58 16.06
C SER A 140 4.09 -4.35 15.25
N HIS A 141 3.02 -4.45 14.47
CA HIS A 141 2.48 -3.33 13.71
C HIS A 141 1.99 -2.22 14.66
N LEU A 142 1.26 -2.59 15.72
CA LEU A 142 0.81 -1.66 16.76
C LEU A 142 1.97 -0.98 17.49
N LEU A 143 3.01 -1.74 17.82
CA LEU A 143 4.21 -1.20 18.47
C LEU A 143 4.96 -0.22 17.56
N ALA A 144 5.10 -0.54 16.26
CA ALA A 144 5.71 0.35 15.29
C ALA A 144 4.90 1.66 15.17
N MET A 145 3.59 1.56 14.94
CA MET A 145 2.70 2.73 14.86
C MET A 145 2.73 3.56 16.14
N GLY A 146 2.67 2.94 17.33
CA GLY A 146 2.73 3.65 18.61
C GLY A 146 4.06 4.39 18.86
N ARG A 147 5.13 4.03 18.15
CA ARG A 147 6.42 4.76 18.14
C ARG A 147 6.47 5.88 17.10
N GLY A 148 5.38 6.06 16.37
CA GLY A 148 5.26 6.95 15.23
C GLY A 148 5.85 6.37 13.95
N HIS A 149 6.15 5.07 13.85
CA HIS A 149 6.71 4.45 12.65
C HIS A 149 5.59 3.93 11.76
N HIS A 150 4.87 4.85 11.14
CA HIS A 150 3.71 4.55 10.31
C HIS A 150 3.62 5.47 9.10
N LEU A 151 2.78 5.03 8.15
CA LEU A 151 2.46 5.78 6.94
C LEU A 151 1.01 5.51 6.57
N ARG A 152 0.34 6.52 6.02
CA ARG A 152 -0.97 6.34 5.40
C ARG A 152 -0.77 6.09 3.92
N VAL A 153 -1.54 5.17 3.37
CA VAL A 153 -1.56 4.91 1.93
C VAL A 153 -2.98 4.95 1.45
N VAL A 154 -3.20 5.56 0.29
CA VAL A 154 -4.46 5.42 -0.44
C VAL A 154 -4.12 4.81 -1.78
N SER A 155 -4.70 3.65 -2.05
CA SER A 155 -4.38 2.86 -3.24
C SER A 155 -5.52 2.92 -4.25
N TRP A 156 -5.20 3.27 -5.49
CA TRP A 156 -6.07 3.14 -6.65
C TRP A 156 -5.48 2.06 -7.57
N HIS A 157 -6.35 1.35 -8.27
CA HIS A 157 -5.93 0.43 -9.33
C HIS A 157 -6.08 1.15 -10.66
N ASN A 158 -7.29 1.11 -11.25
CA ASN A 158 -7.61 1.88 -12.44
C ASN A 158 -8.28 3.23 -12.11
N THR A 159 -7.95 4.26 -12.87
CA THR A 159 -8.43 5.65 -12.74
C THR A 159 -8.99 6.15 -14.08
N PRO A 160 -10.15 5.63 -14.54
CA PRO A 160 -10.65 5.94 -15.87
C PRO A 160 -10.99 7.42 -16.04
N PRO A 161 -10.96 7.96 -17.27
CA PRO A 161 -11.33 9.35 -17.57
C PRO A 161 -12.66 9.80 -16.96
N SER A 162 -13.68 8.93 -16.97
CA SER A 162 -15.00 9.21 -16.36
C SER A 162 -14.95 9.55 -14.86
N ARG A 163 -13.87 9.16 -14.16
CA ARG A 163 -13.67 9.37 -12.73
C ARG A 163 -12.60 10.42 -12.40
N ARG A 164 -12.03 11.11 -13.40
CA ARG A 164 -11.00 12.12 -13.19
C ARG A 164 -11.39 13.18 -12.14
N HIS A 165 -12.61 13.71 -12.21
CA HIS A 165 -13.09 14.71 -11.26
C HIS A 165 -13.17 14.18 -9.83
N GLN A 166 -13.60 12.92 -9.68
CA GLN A 166 -13.66 12.23 -8.39
C GLN A 166 -12.24 12.04 -7.82
N LEU A 167 -11.30 11.54 -8.61
CA LEU A 167 -9.90 11.38 -8.21
C LEU A 167 -9.29 12.71 -7.76
N ARG A 168 -9.48 13.78 -8.54
CA ARG A 168 -9.00 15.12 -8.20
C ARG A 168 -9.59 15.61 -6.88
N ALA A 169 -10.89 15.43 -6.66
CA ALA A 169 -11.54 15.83 -5.42
C ALA A 169 -11.00 15.05 -4.21
N GLU A 170 -10.81 13.73 -4.33
CA GLU A 170 -10.22 12.87 -3.29
C GLU A 170 -8.81 13.33 -2.92
N LEU A 171 -7.92 13.49 -3.91
CA LEU A 171 -6.54 13.89 -3.67
C LEU A 171 -6.44 15.31 -3.10
N ALA A 172 -7.24 16.26 -3.61
CA ALA A 172 -7.26 17.63 -3.10
C ALA A 172 -7.71 17.68 -1.63
N ALA A 173 -8.73 16.88 -1.25
CA ALA A 173 -9.19 16.83 0.12
C ALA A 173 -8.14 16.23 1.07
N LEU A 174 -7.49 15.14 0.66
CA LEU A 174 -6.40 14.53 1.42
C LEU A 174 -5.22 15.49 1.61
N GLN A 175 -4.87 16.26 0.57
CA GLN A 175 -3.76 17.22 0.63
C GLN A 175 -3.99 18.35 1.64
N VAL A 176 -5.24 18.65 2.03
CA VAL A 176 -5.50 19.65 3.10
C VAL A 176 -4.86 19.23 4.42
N ARG A 177 -4.87 17.93 4.73
CA ARG A 177 -4.40 17.39 6.02
C ARG A 177 -3.09 16.65 5.94
N TYR A 178 -2.75 16.09 4.78
CA TYR A 178 -1.57 15.26 4.62
C TYR A 178 -0.58 15.86 3.66
N ARG A 179 0.69 15.56 3.92
CA ARG A 179 1.79 15.78 2.98
C ARG A 179 2.04 14.49 2.21
N THR A 180 2.05 14.57 0.90
CA THR A 180 2.44 13.41 0.08
C THR A 180 3.93 13.20 0.15
N TRP A 181 4.37 12.00 0.52
CA TRP A 181 5.79 11.68 0.62
C TRP A 181 6.38 11.33 -0.74
N THR A 182 7.59 11.82 -0.97
CA THR A 182 8.48 11.41 -2.06
C THR A 182 9.28 10.17 -1.66
N LEU A 183 9.99 9.56 -2.62
CA LEU A 183 10.95 8.49 -2.29
C LEU A 183 12.06 9.01 -1.37
N ALA A 184 12.52 10.25 -1.56
CA ALA A 184 13.53 10.87 -0.71
C ALA A 184 13.04 11.06 0.73
N ASP A 185 11.76 11.39 0.93
CA ASP A 185 11.14 11.47 2.26
C ASP A 185 11.14 10.09 2.95
N LEU A 186 10.70 9.05 2.23
CA LEU A 186 10.70 7.68 2.74
C LEU A 186 12.14 7.23 3.08
N GLU A 187 13.10 7.51 2.22
CA GLU A 187 14.52 7.21 2.45
C GLU A 187 15.08 8.01 3.63
N ALA A 188 14.73 9.29 3.79
CA ALA A 188 15.18 10.09 4.93
C ALA A 188 14.70 9.48 6.26
N VAL A 189 13.43 9.09 6.35
CA VAL A 189 12.86 8.47 7.54
C VAL A 189 13.53 7.12 7.80
N THR A 190 13.56 6.25 6.80
CA THR A 190 14.03 4.87 6.96
C THR A 190 15.55 4.76 7.09
N ALA A 191 16.32 5.71 6.53
CA ALA A 191 17.78 5.74 6.56
C ALA A 191 18.39 6.65 7.63
N THR A 192 17.69 7.67 8.11
CA THR A 192 18.26 8.62 9.08
C THR A 192 17.37 8.89 10.29
N GLY A 193 16.09 8.49 10.24
CA GLY A 193 15.09 8.85 11.25
C GLY A 193 14.66 10.32 11.17
N VAL A 194 15.01 11.03 10.10
CA VAL A 194 14.59 12.41 9.87
C VAL A 194 13.20 12.39 9.24
N TRP A 195 12.25 12.99 9.94
CA TRP A 195 10.86 13.08 9.48
C TRP A 195 10.66 14.29 8.56
N PRO A 196 9.92 14.14 7.44
CA PRO A 196 9.48 15.27 6.63
C PRO A 196 8.72 16.28 7.50
N GLY A 197 8.78 17.57 7.17
CA GLY A 197 8.18 18.62 7.99
C GLY A 197 9.09 19.20 9.07
N SER A 198 10.03 18.40 9.58
CA SER A 198 10.92 18.84 10.68
C SER A 198 11.84 20.01 10.32
N ARG A 199 12.05 20.29 9.02
CA ARG A 199 12.95 21.33 8.51
C ARG A 199 12.24 22.56 7.95
N ASP A 200 11.07 22.38 7.37
CA ASP A 200 10.27 23.41 6.68
C ASP A 200 9.00 23.82 7.46
N GLY A 201 8.73 23.17 8.61
CA GLY A 201 7.62 23.50 9.50
C GLY A 201 6.28 22.88 9.11
N ASP A 202 6.24 22.09 8.04
CA ASP A 202 5.03 21.39 7.60
C ASP A 202 4.83 20.07 8.36
N GLU A 203 4.23 20.15 9.56
CA GLU A 203 4.01 18.99 10.44
C GLU A 203 2.85 18.06 10.01
N ARG A 204 2.29 18.25 8.80
CA ARG A 204 1.22 17.38 8.29
C ARG A 204 1.70 15.93 8.19
N PRO A 205 0.89 14.94 8.60
CA PRO A 205 1.29 13.53 8.52
C PRO A 205 1.52 13.07 7.07
N GLY A 206 2.36 12.05 6.93
CA GLY A 206 2.70 11.47 5.63
C GLY A 206 1.59 10.63 5.00
N LEU A 207 1.46 10.74 3.68
CA LEU A 207 0.55 9.96 2.85
C LEU A 207 1.25 9.51 1.55
N LEU A 208 0.99 8.30 1.09
CA LEU A 208 1.31 7.87 -0.28
C LEU A 208 0.04 7.68 -1.10
N PRO A 209 -0.15 8.46 -2.17
CA PRO A 209 -1.08 8.13 -3.23
C PRO A 209 -0.46 7.09 -4.16
N VAL A 210 -0.99 5.87 -4.18
CA VAL A 210 -0.42 4.76 -4.94
C VAL A 210 -1.39 4.30 -6.04
N PHE A 211 -0.87 4.12 -7.26
CA PHE A 211 -1.59 3.69 -8.45
C PHE A 211 -0.94 2.40 -8.97
N TYR A 212 -1.68 1.30 -9.04
CA TYR A 212 -1.14 -0.02 -9.37
C TYR A 212 -1.37 -0.46 -10.82
N GLU A 213 -0.74 -1.59 -11.15
CA GLU A 213 -0.92 -2.43 -12.34
C GLU A 213 -0.40 -1.85 -13.67
N GLY A 214 -0.23 -0.53 -13.80
CA GLY A 214 0.36 0.07 -15.00
C GLY A 214 -0.63 0.43 -16.12
N TYR A 215 -1.89 0.72 -15.76
CA TYR A 215 -2.91 1.18 -16.70
C TYR A 215 -2.50 2.44 -17.45
N ARG A 216 -2.88 2.54 -18.72
CA ARG A 216 -2.77 3.77 -19.52
C ARG A 216 -3.39 4.97 -18.82
N ALA A 217 -4.55 4.77 -18.19
CA ALA A 217 -5.25 5.80 -17.43
C ALA A 217 -4.43 6.36 -16.25
N ALA A 218 -3.43 5.62 -15.75
CA ALA A 218 -2.53 6.15 -14.73
C ALA A 218 -1.66 7.29 -15.29
N ALA A 219 -1.16 7.16 -16.52
CA ALA A 219 -0.42 8.23 -17.20
C ALA A 219 -1.32 9.37 -17.72
N GLU A 220 -2.53 9.05 -18.19
CA GLU A 220 -3.40 10.04 -18.84
C GLU A 220 -4.37 10.76 -17.89
N VAL A 221 -4.61 10.19 -16.70
CA VAL A 221 -5.55 10.72 -15.72
C VAL A 221 -4.88 10.95 -14.37
N ALA A 222 -4.33 9.90 -13.77
CA ALA A 222 -3.82 10.00 -12.39
C ALA A 222 -2.61 10.93 -12.27
N ALA A 223 -1.60 10.77 -13.12
CA ALA A 223 -0.41 11.62 -13.11
C ALA A 223 -0.73 13.10 -13.41
N PRO A 224 -1.52 13.46 -14.44
CA PRO A 224 -1.94 14.85 -14.64
C PRO A 224 -2.70 15.43 -13.44
N VAL A 225 -3.57 14.66 -12.78
CA VAL A 225 -4.23 15.12 -11.56
C VAL A 225 -3.23 15.34 -10.43
N CYS A 226 -2.24 14.46 -10.27
CA CYS A 226 -1.16 14.63 -9.29
C CYS A 226 -0.35 15.90 -9.57
N ASP A 227 0.01 16.14 -10.84
CA ASP A 227 0.72 17.34 -11.30
C ASP A 227 -0.07 18.61 -11.00
N GLU A 228 -1.37 18.64 -11.35
CA GLU A 228 -2.24 19.80 -11.13
C GLU A 228 -2.40 20.17 -9.64
N LEU A 229 -2.25 19.19 -8.74
CA LEU A 229 -2.33 19.38 -7.29
C LEU A 229 -0.96 19.56 -6.65
N GLY A 230 0.14 19.38 -7.41
CA GLY A 230 1.50 19.42 -6.89
C GLY A 230 1.78 18.30 -5.89
N VAL A 231 1.19 17.12 -6.08
CA VAL A 231 1.41 15.94 -5.23
C VAL A 231 2.25 14.89 -5.93
N THR A 232 3.00 14.10 -5.16
CA THR A 232 3.78 12.97 -5.70
C THR A 232 2.94 11.70 -5.71
N GLY A 233 2.63 11.20 -6.90
CA GLY A 233 2.05 9.87 -7.07
C GLY A 233 3.11 8.76 -7.06
N TRP A 234 2.69 7.55 -6.70
CA TRP A 234 3.51 6.34 -6.69
C TRP A 234 2.90 5.30 -7.63
N PHE A 235 3.59 4.91 -8.68
CA PHE A 235 3.08 4.10 -9.79
C PHE A 235 3.73 2.72 -9.80
N GLY A 236 2.98 1.71 -9.36
CA GLY A 236 3.38 0.31 -9.37
C GLY A 236 3.12 -0.32 -10.73
N VAL A 237 4.18 -0.71 -11.43
CA VAL A 237 4.10 -1.18 -12.83
C VAL A 237 4.19 -2.69 -12.89
N CYS A 238 3.15 -3.33 -13.43
CA CYS A 238 3.21 -4.73 -13.88
C CYS A 238 3.94 -4.77 -15.23
N THR A 239 5.23 -5.10 -15.23
CA THR A 239 6.08 -4.84 -16.40
C THR A 239 5.75 -5.72 -17.60
N GLY A 240 5.15 -6.89 -17.40
CA GLY A 240 4.65 -7.74 -18.48
C GLY A 240 3.40 -7.17 -19.15
N PHE A 241 2.52 -6.50 -18.39
CA PHE A 241 1.34 -5.84 -18.93
C PHE A 241 1.74 -4.66 -19.84
N VAL A 242 2.63 -3.80 -19.36
CA VAL A 242 3.21 -2.68 -20.13
C VAL A 242 4.09 -3.19 -21.29
N GLY A 243 4.82 -4.29 -21.08
CA GLY A 243 5.80 -4.79 -22.04
C GLY A 243 5.23 -5.66 -23.16
N CYS A 244 4.04 -6.22 -23.01
CA CYS A 244 3.42 -7.03 -24.06
C CYS A 244 2.81 -6.15 -25.17
N ARG A 245 2.61 -6.74 -26.35
CA ARG A 245 2.04 -6.03 -27.50
C ARG A 245 0.63 -5.54 -27.18
N ALA A 246 0.24 -4.38 -27.69
CA ALA A 246 -1.08 -3.80 -27.46
C ALA A 246 -2.24 -4.76 -27.79
N ASP A 247 -2.12 -5.55 -28.87
CA ASP A 247 -3.10 -6.56 -29.27
C ASP A 247 -3.18 -7.80 -28.35
N GLN A 248 -2.24 -7.93 -27.40
CA GLN A 248 -2.18 -9.01 -26.40
C GLN A 248 -2.54 -8.54 -24.99
N GLN A 249 -2.63 -7.23 -24.75
CA GLN A 249 -2.79 -6.67 -23.41
C GLN A 249 -4.12 -7.05 -22.75
N GLU A 250 -5.22 -7.16 -23.51
CA GLU A 250 -6.50 -7.61 -22.92
C GLU A 250 -6.39 -9.05 -22.40
N LEU A 251 -5.84 -9.96 -23.23
CA LEU A 251 -5.64 -11.35 -22.84
C LEU A 251 -4.69 -11.43 -21.63
N PHE A 252 -3.59 -10.67 -21.66
CA PHE A 252 -2.65 -10.58 -20.56
C PHE A 252 -3.36 -10.16 -19.27
N ALA A 253 -4.15 -9.08 -19.30
CA ALA A 253 -4.84 -8.56 -18.13
C ALA A 253 -5.78 -9.61 -17.51
N ARG A 254 -6.58 -10.27 -18.35
CA ARG A 254 -7.51 -11.34 -17.93
C ARG A 254 -6.77 -12.53 -17.30
N SER A 255 -5.62 -12.92 -17.86
CA SER A 255 -4.81 -14.03 -17.35
C SER A 255 -4.11 -13.70 -16.03
N HIS A 256 -3.91 -12.43 -15.70
CA HIS A 256 -3.12 -11.98 -14.55
C HIS A 256 -3.92 -11.12 -13.57
N ARG A 257 -5.24 -11.30 -13.52
CA ARG A 257 -6.15 -10.65 -12.54
C ARG A 257 -6.12 -9.12 -12.57
N ILE A 258 -5.75 -8.52 -13.69
CA ILE A 258 -5.82 -7.07 -13.92
C ILE A 258 -7.20 -6.78 -14.52
N VAL A 259 -7.95 -5.86 -13.89
CA VAL A 259 -9.35 -5.64 -14.27
C VAL A 259 -9.50 -4.44 -15.20
N LEU A 260 -9.80 -4.73 -16.46
CA LEU A 260 -10.13 -3.72 -17.47
C LEU A 260 -11.60 -3.30 -17.38
N LEU A 261 -11.84 -2.01 -17.64
CA LEU A 261 -13.14 -1.38 -17.79
C LEU A 261 -13.46 -1.21 -19.28
N ASP A 262 -14.74 -0.94 -19.60
CA ASP A 262 -15.18 -0.70 -20.98
C ASP A 262 -14.40 0.46 -21.63
N GLU A 263 -14.04 1.49 -20.86
CA GLU A 263 -13.22 2.62 -21.32
C GLU A 263 -11.80 2.17 -21.72
N ASP A 264 -11.21 1.19 -21.05
CA ASP A 264 -9.89 0.66 -21.39
C ASP A 264 -9.94 -0.20 -22.66
N LEU A 265 -11.01 -1.00 -22.79
CA LEU A 265 -11.24 -1.85 -23.96
C LEU A 265 -11.57 -1.04 -25.22
N ALA A 266 -12.17 0.14 -25.05
CA ALA A 266 -12.42 1.08 -26.13
C ALA A 266 -11.17 1.84 -26.58
N ALA A 267 -10.13 1.90 -25.73
CA ALA A 267 -8.87 2.56 -26.06
C ALA A 267 -7.99 1.68 -26.96
N PRO A 268 -7.09 2.28 -27.77
CA PRO A 268 -6.12 1.52 -28.57
C PRO A 268 -5.21 0.55 -27.78
N SER A 269 -5.07 0.77 -26.47
CA SER A 269 -4.19 0.04 -25.56
C SER A 269 -4.62 0.32 -24.12
N PRO A 270 -4.89 -0.70 -23.29
CA PRO A 270 -5.24 -0.50 -21.88
C PRO A 270 -4.03 -0.24 -20.96
N ALA A 271 -2.81 -0.62 -21.34
CA ALA A 271 -1.59 -0.35 -20.57
C ALA A 271 -0.85 0.92 -21.03
N MET A 272 -0.03 1.49 -20.14
CA MET A 272 0.93 2.54 -20.50
C MET A 272 1.95 2.04 -21.53
N THR A 273 2.58 2.98 -22.24
CA THR A 273 3.81 2.72 -22.98
C THR A 273 5.04 2.87 -22.08
N TRP A 274 6.19 2.33 -22.50
CA TRP A 274 7.46 2.54 -21.78
C TRP A 274 7.88 4.01 -21.77
N ASP A 275 7.58 4.78 -22.81
CA ASP A 275 7.85 6.22 -22.84
C ASP A 275 7.05 6.94 -21.73
N GLN A 276 5.75 6.60 -21.58
CA GLN A 276 4.94 7.13 -20.48
C GLN A 276 5.50 6.75 -19.11
N VAL A 277 6.00 5.52 -18.93
CA VAL A 277 6.69 5.12 -17.69
C VAL A 277 7.94 5.96 -17.44
N GLY A 278 8.73 6.24 -18.48
CA GLY A 278 9.90 7.13 -18.40
C GLY A 278 9.53 8.59 -18.08
N GLU A 279 8.42 9.09 -18.61
CA GLU A 279 7.90 10.43 -18.30
C GLU A 279 7.43 10.55 -16.85
N LEU A 280 6.74 9.52 -16.33
CA LEU A 280 6.29 9.50 -14.93
C LEU A 280 7.45 9.65 -13.95
N THR A 281 8.59 9.00 -14.20
CA THR A 281 9.73 9.04 -13.25
C THR A 281 10.36 10.42 -13.09
N GLN A 282 10.04 11.39 -13.96
CA GLN A 282 10.58 12.75 -13.87
C GLN A 282 9.94 13.53 -12.70
N ARG A 283 8.73 13.14 -12.26
CA ARG A 283 7.93 13.90 -11.28
C ARG A 283 7.26 13.01 -10.22
N HIS A 284 7.23 11.71 -10.45
CA HIS A 284 6.57 10.73 -9.61
C HIS A 284 7.48 9.55 -9.31
N VAL A 285 7.09 8.72 -8.35
CA VAL A 285 7.82 7.48 -8.05
C VAL A 285 7.26 6.37 -8.92
N VAL A 286 8.12 5.69 -9.66
CA VAL A 286 7.78 4.48 -10.43
C VAL A 286 8.45 3.29 -9.77
N PHE A 287 7.72 2.20 -9.56
CA PHE A 287 8.24 1.02 -8.90
C PHE A 287 7.72 -0.28 -9.51
N ALA A 288 8.40 -1.40 -9.23
CA ALA A 288 8.03 -2.68 -9.80
C ALA A 288 6.85 -3.30 -9.04
N HIS A 289 5.86 -3.79 -9.78
CA HIS A 289 4.75 -4.57 -9.27
C HIS A 289 4.70 -5.95 -9.94
N THR A 290 5.85 -6.63 -9.92
CA THR A 290 6.14 -7.89 -10.63
C THR A 290 6.01 -7.77 -12.15
N ALA A 291 6.26 -8.86 -12.90
CA ALA A 291 6.04 -8.88 -14.34
C ALA A 291 4.63 -9.32 -14.69
N SER A 292 4.11 -10.33 -14.00
CA SER A 292 2.85 -11.00 -14.33
C SER A 292 1.80 -10.84 -13.24
N HIS A 293 1.92 -9.82 -12.39
CA HIS A 293 1.05 -9.61 -11.24
C HIS A 293 1.02 -10.84 -10.32
N ALA A 294 2.21 -11.32 -9.92
CA ALA A 294 2.38 -12.57 -9.17
C ALA A 294 2.58 -12.34 -7.67
N GLY A 295 2.03 -13.22 -6.85
CA GLY A 295 2.30 -13.27 -5.41
C GLY A 295 3.57 -14.06 -5.10
N ILE A 296 4.07 -13.95 -3.87
CA ILE A 296 5.28 -14.68 -3.43
C ILE A 296 5.13 -16.21 -3.55
N GLU A 297 3.92 -16.73 -3.35
CA GLU A 297 3.60 -18.17 -3.43
C GLU A 297 3.57 -18.67 -4.89
N GLU A 298 3.40 -17.76 -5.85
CA GLU A 298 3.37 -18.04 -7.28
C GLU A 298 4.77 -17.98 -7.91
N THR A 299 5.81 -17.71 -7.11
CA THR A 299 7.22 -17.60 -7.57
C THR A 299 8.19 -18.62 -6.95
N PRO A 300 7.90 -19.93 -6.97
CA PRO A 300 8.69 -20.92 -6.25
C PRO A 300 10.08 -21.22 -6.85
N THR A 301 10.34 -20.92 -8.13
CA THR A 301 11.60 -21.30 -8.82
C THR A 301 12.51 -20.12 -9.12
N GLU A 302 13.81 -20.36 -9.38
CA GLU A 302 14.74 -19.29 -9.79
C GLU A 302 14.31 -18.61 -11.10
N ALA A 303 13.73 -19.38 -12.03
CA ALA A 303 13.16 -18.84 -13.26
C ALA A 303 11.98 -17.89 -12.98
N ASP A 304 11.18 -18.16 -11.93
CA ASP A 304 10.10 -17.27 -11.51
C ASP A 304 10.66 -16.00 -10.87
N LEU A 305 11.69 -16.07 -10.02
CA LEU A 305 12.34 -14.87 -9.47
C LEU A 305 12.98 -14.02 -10.55
N GLU A 306 13.65 -14.66 -11.50
CA GLU A 306 14.22 -13.97 -12.65
C GLU A 306 13.13 -13.20 -13.41
N ARG A 307 11.99 -13.85 -13.66
CA ARG A 307 10.85 -13.26 -14.38
C ARG A 307 10.11 -12.20 -13.59
N GLU A 308 9.85 -12.41 -12.30
CA GLU A 308 8.95 -11.56 -11.50
C GLU A 308 9.66 -10.50 -10.65
N VAL A 309 10.97 -10.61 -10.47
CA VAL A 309 11.74 -9.69 -9.60
C VAL A 309 12.87 -9.02 -10.35
N LEU A 310 13.76 -9.81 -10.95
CA LEU A 310 15.00 -9.29 -11.55
C LEU A 310 14.74 -8.65 -12.92
N ALA A 311 13.97 -9.29 -13.80
CA ALA A 311 13.63 -8.75 -15.10
C ALA A 311 12.81 -7.44 -15.01
N PRO A 312 11.82 -7.29 -14.11
CA PRO A 312 11.12 -6.02 -13.90
C PRO A 312 12.06 -4.89 -13.47
N ALA A 313 13.03 -5.17 -12.59
CA ALA A 313 14.02 -4.17 -12.18
C ALA A 313 14.81 -3.62 -13.38
N ARG A 314 15.28 -4.53 -14.24
CA ARG A 314 16.04 -4.17 -15.45
C ARG A 314 15.16 -3.44 -16.47
N ALA A 315 13.92 -3.88 -16.67
CA ALA A 315 12.99 -3.25 -17.59
C ALA A 315 12.66 -1.81 -17.17
N LEU A 316 12.37 -1.59 -15.89
CA LEU A 316 12.16 -0.24 -15.36
C LEU A 316 13.41 0.61 -15.50
N ARG A 317 14.58 0.10 -15.11
CA ARG A 317 15.84 0.84 -15.27
C ARG A 317 16.11 1.23 -16.73
N ALA A 318 15.79 0.34 -17.68
CA ALA A 318 15.94 0.65 -19.10
C ALA A 318 14.98 1.77 -19.56
N ALA A 319 13.75 1.81 -19.05
CA ALA A 319 12.75 2.81 -19.41
C ALA A 319 12.95 4.17 -18.70
N THR A 320 13.41 4.16 -17.45
CA THR A 320 13.48 5.36 -16.61
C THR A 320 14.90 5.92 -16.47
N GLY A 321 15.93 5.14 -16.77
CA GLY A 321 17.33 5.48 -16.52
C GLY A 321 17.74 5.42 -15.04
N VAL A 322 16.83 5.06 -14.14
CA VAL A 322 17.07 4.98 -12.68
C VAL A 322 16.69 3.61 -12.13
N ASP A 323 17.35 3.20 -11.05
CA ASP A 323 16.96 1.96 -10.36
C ASP A 323 15.57 2.12 -9.73
N ALA A 324 14.69 1.13 -9.94
CA ALA A 324 13.30 1.16 -9.48
C ALA A 324 13.15 1.42 -7.97
N GLY A 325 14.14 1.01 -7.15
CA GLY A 325 14.27 1.34 -5.73
C GLY A 325 13.20 0.77 -4.79
N VAL A 326 12.01 0.46 -5.30
CA VAL A 326 10.84 0.01 -4.56
C VAL A 326 10.18 -1.15 -5.32
N PHE A 327 9.58 -2.08 -4.58
CA PHE A 327 8.87 -3.24 -5.12
C PHE A 327 7.55 -3.46 -4.38
N ALA A 328 6.57 -4.10 -5.02
CA ALA A 328 5.39 -4.67 -4.37
C ALA A 328 4.98 -6.00 -5.01
N TRP A 329 4.70 -7.01 -4.20
CA TRP A 329 4.09 -8.27 -4.64
C TRP A 329 2.59 -8.10 -4.89
N LEU A 330 1.98 -8.93 -5.76
CA LEU A 330 0.54 -9.12 -5.71
C LEU A 330 0.15 -9.62 -4.30
N HIS A 331 -1.00 -9.15 -3.80
CA HIS A 331 -1.48 -9.37 -2.43
C HIS A 331 -0.62 -8.77 -1.32
N GLY A 332 0.46 -8.05 -1.67
CA GLY A 332 1.26 -7.30 -0.71
C GLY A 332 1.95 -8.18 0.31
N SER A 333 2.57 -9.29 -0.10
CA SER A 333 3.39 -10.12 0.79
C SER A 333 4.54 -9.32 1.41
N PRO A 334 4.76 -9.37 2.73
CA PRO A 334 5.88 -8.71 3.41
C PRO A 334 7.23 -9.46 3.26
N THR A 335 8.32 -8.82 3.67
CA THR A 335 9.62 -9.50 3.83
C THR A 335 9.56 -10.53 4.96
N GLY A 336 10.54 -11.44 5.03
CA GLY A 336 10.66 -12.42 6.13
C GLY A 336 9.82 -13.67 5.95
N MET A 337 8.89 -13.70 4.98
CA MET A 337 8.17 -14.92 4.60
C MET A 337 9.07 -15.94 3.90
N SER A 338 10.10 -15.47 3.19
CA SER A 338 11.03 -16.33 2.47
C SER A 338 12.39 -15.65 2.28
N PRO A 339 13.46 -16.14 2.93
CA PRO A 339 14.81 -15.60 2.75
C PRO A 339 15.27 -15.57 1.30
N ARG A 340 14.78 -16.51 0.47
CA ARG A 340 15.09 -16.57 -0.97
C ARG A 340 14.53 -15.37 -1.73
N HIS A 341 13.26 -15.03 -1.49
CA HIS A 341 12.61 -13.89 -2.14
C HIS A 341 13.20 -12.57 -1.63
N ASP A 342 13.45 -12.47 -0.31
CA ASP A 342 14.08 -11.28 0.26
C ASP A 342 15.49 -11.04 -0.31
N ALA A 343 16.27 -12.11 -0.50
CA ALA A 343 17.59 -12.04 -1.12
C ALA A 343 17.51 -11.63 -2.60
N ALA A 344 16.52 -12.15 -3.34
CA ALA A 344 16.30 -11.76 -4.74
C ALA A 344 15.92 -10.27 -4.87
N LEU A 345 15.07 -9.76 -3.97
CA LEU A 345 14.71 -8.34 -3.94
C LEU A 345 15.94 -7.46 -3.69
N ARG A 346 16.76 -7.79 -2.68
CA ARG A 346 18.02 -7.08 -2.41
C ARG A 346 19.00 -7.18 -3.57
N GLY A 347 19.14 -8.36 -4.16
CA GLY A 347 20.04 -8.62 -5.30
C GLY A 347 19.63 -7.86 -6.56
N ALA A 348 18.34 -7.60 -6.75
CA ALA A 348 17.82 -6.77 -7.84
C ALA A 348 17.97 -5.26 -7.60
N GLY A 349 18.48 -4.85 -6.42
CA GLY A 349 18.72 -3.44 -6.09
C GLY A 349 17.50 -2.70 -5.53
N TYR A 350 16.43 -3.40 -5.17
CA TYR A 350 15.32 -2.78 -4.45
C TYR A 350 15.75 -2.42 -3.02
N ARG A 351 15.38 -1.21 -2.59
CA ARG A 351 15.65 -0.67 -1.25
C ARG A 351 14.44 -0.74 -0.33
N HIS A 352 13.24 -0.78 -0.91
CA HIS A 352 11.98 -0.88 -0.19
C HIS A 352 11.04 -1.92 -0.79
N LEU A 353 10.24 -2.54 0.08
CA LEU A 353 9.08 -3.36 -0.29
C LEU A 353 7.82 -2.74 0.33
N ILE A 354 6.84 -2.40 -0.50
CA ILE A 354 5.49 -2.01 -0.03
C ILE A 354 4.65 -3.30 0.00
N SER A 355 4.20 -3.65 1.20
CA SER A 355 3.34 -4.80 1.49
C SER A 355 1.93 -4.32 1.86
N GLY A 356 0.99 -5.25 2.04
CA GLY A 356 -0.38 -4.94 2.46
C GLY A 356 -0.51 -4.49 3.91
N THR A 357 0.58 -4.51 4.69
CA THR A 357 0.59 -4.15 6.11
C THR A 357 1.74 -3.21 6.50
N ALA A 358 2.78 -3.09 5.67
CA ALA A 358 3.97 -2.33 6.00
C ALA A 358 4.76 -1.84 4.77
N VAL A 359 5.61 -0.85 5.00
CA VAL A 359 6.75 -0.56 4.13
C VAL A 359 8.00 -1.09 4.81
N HIS A 360 8.66 -2.02 4.13
CA HIS A 360 9.89 -2.65 4.60
C HIS A 360 11.08 -1.95 3.95
N ARG A 361 12.12 -1.69 4.75
CA ARG A 361 13.45 -1.40 4.21
C ARG A 361 14.20 -2.72 4.02
N LEU A 362 14.73 -2.93 2.82
CA LEU A 362 15.46 -4.13 2.42
C LEU A 362 16.95 -4.06 2.79
#